data_AF-A0A0U5K1W0-F1
#
_entry.id   AF-A0A0U5K1W0-F1
#
_cell.length_a   1.000
_cell.length_b   1.000
_cell.length_c   1.000
_cell.angle_alpha   90.00
_cell.angle_beta   90.00
_cell.angle_gamma   90.00
#
_symmetry.space_group_name_H-M   'P 1'
#
loop_
_entity.id
_entity.type
_entity.pdbx_description
1 polymer ?
#
loop_
_entity_poly.entity_id
_entity_poly.type
_entity_poly.pdbx_seq_one_letter_code
_entity_poly.pdbx_strand_id
1 'polypeptide(L)'
;MKTYGVVAGIREGVKLGWLYLTDIACLALVIGPSIFLDQLFPADQGVESVIFLVLSVILAFYLDLHPRTNPGKRNFEVIWMLITHRQSKLFKSYGYYEFKPFSEIRKERQSNGN
;
A
#
# COMPACT_ATOMS: atom_id res chain seq x y z
N MET A 1 27.37 -8.76 21.79
CA MET A 1 26.03 -8.15 21.62
C MET A 1 25.83 -7.79 20.16
N LYS A 2 24.70 -8.18 19.54
CA LYS A 2 24.39 -7.77 18.16
C LYS A 2 23.85 -6.34 18.18
N THR A 3 24.53 -5.43 17.51
CA THR A 3 24.09 -4.04 17.37
C THR A 3 23.11 -3.97 16.20
N TYR A 4 21.91 -3.44 16.46
CA TYR A 4 20.87 -3.23 15.44
C TYR A 4 20.86 -1.78 15.01
N GLY A 5 20.73 -1.54 13.71
CA GLY A 5 20.51 -0.23 13.13
C GLY A 5 19.04 -0.10 12.70
N VAL A 6 18.57 1.14 12.73
CA VAL A 6 17.23 1.52 12.27
C VAL A 6 17.32 1.79 10.77
N VAL A 7 16.65 0.96 9.95
CA VAL A 7 16.55 1.18 8.50
C VAL A 7 15.15 1.69 8.20
N ALA A 8 15.04 2.96 7.77
CA ALA A 8 13.82 3.46 7.14
C ALA A 8 13.60 2.62 5.87
N GLY A 9 12.39 2.10 5.67
CA GLY A 9 12.10 1.08 4.66
C GLY A 9 12.58 1.41 3.25
N ILE A 10 13.77 0.94 2.87
CA ILE A 10 14.36 1.04 1.51
C ILE A 10 13.56 0.22 0.48
N ARG A 11 12.48 -0.45 0.89
CA ARG A 11 11.48 -1.05 -0.01
C ARG A 11 10.41 -0.06 -0.49
N GLU A 12 10.61 1.23 -0.24
CA GLU A 12 9.94 2.32 -0.92
C GLU A 12 10.06 2.12 -2.43
N GLY A 13 8.96 1.69 -3.06
CA GLY A 13 8.89 1.33 -4.48
C GLY A 13 9.35 2.44 -5.42
N VAL A 14 9.46 2.11 -6.70
CA VAL A 14 9.87 3.05 -7.76
C VAL A 14 9.05 4.34 -7.64
N LYS A 15 9.70 5.46 -7.31
CA LYS A 15 9.06 6.78 -7.26
C LYS A 15 8.95 7.31 -8.68
N LEU A 16 7.76 7.73 -9.07
CA LEU A 16 7.50 8.45 -10.31
C LEU A 16 7.10 9.88 -9.93
N GLY A 17 8.09 10.76 -9.77
CA GLY A 17 7.86 12.11 -9.22
C GLY A 17 7.54 12.08 -7.73
N TRP A 18 6.37 12.58 -7.34
CA TRP A 18 5.90 12.62 -5.94
C TRP A 18 5.07 11.41 -5.52
N LEU A 19 4.64 10.58 -6.48
CA LEU A 19 3.85 9.39 -6.23
C LEU A 19 4.73 8.15 -6.31
N TYR A 20 4.47 7.16 -5.48
CA TYR A 20 5.06 5.84 -5.65
C TYR A 20 4.30 5.09 -6.76
N LEU A 21 5.01 4.24 -7.51
CA LEU A 21 4.38 3.37 -8.51
C LEU A 21 3.26 2.52 -7.91
N THR A 22 3.36 2.19 -6.62
CA THR A 22 2.31 1.50 -5.87
C THR A 22 1.03 2.33 -5.71
N ASP A 23 1.12 3.67 -5.59
CA ASP A 23 -0.03 4.59 -5.51
C ASP A 23 -0.79 4.51 -6.83
N ILE A 24 -0.05 4.67 -7.93
CA ILE A 24 -0.58 4.66 -9.29
C ILE A 24 -1.22 3.30 -9.60
N ALA A 25 -0.55 2.21 -9.22
CA ALA A 25 -1.07 0.86 -9.41
C ALA A 25 -2.36 0.62 -8.59
N CYS A 26 -2.41 1.09 -7.34
CA CYS A 26 -3.60 0.96 -6.49
C CYS A 26 -4.78 1.76 -7.04
N LEU A 27 -4.56 3.01 -7.42
CA LEU A 27 -5.58 3.86 -8.04
C LEU A 27 -6.09 3.25 -9.35
N ALA A 28 -5.19 2.80 -10.23
CA ALA A 28 -5.56 2.18 -11.51
C ALA A 28 -6.35 0.88 -11.32
N LEU A 29 -6.00 0.05 -10.34
CA LEU A 29 -6.70 -1.20 -10.04
C LEU A 29 -8.10 -1.02 -9.47
N VAL A 30 -8.42 0.14 -8.91
CA VAL A 30 -9.77 0.42 -8.39
C VAL A 30 -10.57 1.23 -9.41
N ILE A 31 -10.02 2.33 -9.92
CA ILE A 31 -10.72 3.25 -10.82
C ILE A 31 -10.95 2.60 -12.20
N GLY A 32 -9.96 1.88 -12.73
CA GLY A 32 -10.05 1.25 -14.05
C GLY A 32 -11.24 0.28 -14.15
N PRO A 33 -11.33 -0.73 -13.26
CA PRO A 33 -12.48 -1.62 -13.22
C PRO A 33 -13.80 -0.92 -12.93
N SER A 34 -13.82 0.11 -12.07
CA SER A 34 -15.07 0.85 -11.79
C SER A 34 -15.63 1.55 -13.03
N ILE A 35 -14.79 2.15 -13.87
CA ILE A 35 -15.26 2.75 -15.14
C ILE A 35 -15.84 1.67 -16.07
N PHE A 36 -15.26 0.47 -16.08
CA PHE A 36 -15.79 -0.63 -16.90
C PHE A 36 -17.12 -1.16 -16.35
N LEU A 37 -17.23 -1.29 -15.02
CA LEU A 37 -18.46 -1.74 -14.34
C LEU A 37 -19.58 -0.71 -14.41
N ASP A 38 -19.28 0.57 -14.58
CA ASP A 38 -20.26 1.63 -14.78
C ASP A 38 -21.19 1.35 -15.98
N GLN A 39 -20.67 0.67 -17.00
CA GLN A 39 -21.44 0.26 -18.19
C GLN A 39 -22.54 -0.77 -17.89
N LEU A 40 -22.54 -1.38 -16.70
CA LEU A 40 -23.58 -2.32 -16.26
C LEU A 40 -24.82 -1.61 -15.72
N PHE A 41 -24.75 -0.30 -15.43
CA PHE A 41 -25.90 0.45 -14.96
C PHE A 41 -26.86 0.78 -16.12
N PRO A 42 -28.17 0.54 -15.96
CA PRO A 42 -29.19 1.03 -16.89
C PRO A 42 -29.17 2.55 -17.01
N ALA A 43 -29.60 3.09 -18.16
CA ALA A 43 -29.59 4.54 -18.44
C ALA A 43 -30.49 5.34 -17.46
N ASP A 44 -31.49 4.69 -16.91
CA ASP A 44 -32.43 5.16 -15.90
C ASP A 44 -31.83 5.23 -14.48
N GLN A 45 -30.66 4.61 -14.25
CA GLN A 45 -29.94 4.56 -12.96
C GLN A 45 -28.69 5.46 -12.93
N GLY A 46 -28.76 6.62 -13.59
CA GLY A 46 -27.62 7.54 -13.68
C GLY A 46 -27.16 8.07 -12.32
N VAL A 47 -28.05 8.19 -11.34
CA VAL A 47 -27.69 8.66 -9.99
C VAL A 47 -26.89 7.59 -9.23
N GLU A 48 -27.32 6.34 -9.31
CA GLU A 48 -26.65 5.20 -8.69
C GLU A 48 -25.27 4.95 -9.30
N SER A 49 -25.14 5.08 -10.62
CA SER A 49 -23.86 5.03 -11.35
C SER A 49 -22.89 6.11 -10.84
N VAL A 50 -23.36 7.37 -10.73
CA VAL A 50 -22.52 8.46 -10.20
C VAL A 50 -22.09 8.19 -8.75
N ILE A 51 -23.00 7.71 -7.90
CA ILE A 51 -22.68 7.34 -6.52
C ILE A 51 -21.62 6.21 -6.50
N PHE A 52 -21.78 5.18 -7.34
CA PHE A 52 -20.83 4.09 -7.45
C PHE A 52 -19.43 4.56 -7.84
N LEU A 53 -19.32 5.47 -8.82
CA LEU A 53 -18.05 6.05 -9.24
C LEU A 53 -17.40 6.88 -8.13
N VAL A 54 -18.16 7.73 -7.43
CA VAL A 54 -17.66 8.52 -6.31
C VAL A 54 -17.16 7.63 -5.18
N LEU A 55 -17.93 6.59 -4.81
CA LEU A 55 -17.53 5.62 -3.79
C LEU A 55 -16.27 4.85 -4.21
N SER A 56 -16.14 4.51 -5.49
CA SER A 56 -14.95 3.86 -6.03
C SER A 56 -13.70 4.73 -5.89
N VAL A 57 -13.82 6.03 -6.17
CA VAL A 57 -12.72 6.99 -5.97
C VAL A 57 -12.36 7.09 -4.49
N ILE A 58 -13.34 7.23 -3.60
CA ILE A 58 -13.11 7.27 -2.14
C ILE A 58 -12.40 6.00 -1.66
N LEU A 59 -12.83 4.83 -2.15
CA LEU A 59 -12.21 3.55 -1.83
C LEU A 59 -10.76 3.48 -2.30
N ALA A 60 -10.47 3.97 -3.52
CA ALA A 60 -9.12 3.99 -4.05
C ALA A 60 -8.18 4.82 -3.17
N PHE A 61 -8.60 6.02 -2.75
CA PHE A 61 -7.84 6.83 -1.81
C PHE A 61 -7.72 6.16 -0.44
N TYR A 62 -8.79 5.58 0.09
CA TYR A 62 -8.75 4.88 1.36
C TYR A 62 -7.71 3.75 1.35
N LEU A 63 -7.66 2.95 0.28
CA LEU A 63 -6.73 1.84 0.16
C LEU A 63 -5.26 2.29 0.11
N ASP A 64 -5.02 3.47 -0.45
CA ASP A 64 -3.67 4.05 -0.56
C ASP A 64 -3.19 4.75 0.72
N LEU A 65 -4.12 5.18 1.59
CA LEU A 65 -3.79 5.80 2.87
C LEU A 65 -3.10 4.83 3.84
N HIS A 66 -2.24 5.42 4.68
CA HIS A 66 -1.62 4.72 5.79
C HIS A 66 -2.55 4.79 7.02
N PRO A 67 -2.92 3.66 7.63
CA PRO A 67 -3.74 3.66 8.83
C PRO A 67 -2.98 4.26 10.00
N ARG A 68 -3.68 5.02 10.84
CA ARG A 68 -3.11 5.63 12.06
C ARG A 68 -2.48 4.62 13.02
N THR A 69 -3.02 3.41 13.06
CA THR A 69 -2.56 2.33 13.94
C THR A 69 -1.36 1.56 13.39
N ASN A 70 -1.06 1.67 12.08
CA ASN A 70 0.08 1.02 11.45
C ASN A 70 0.61 1.86 10.27
N PRO A 71 1.34 2.96 10.55
CA PRO A 71 1.79 3.90 9.51
C PRO A 71 2.88 3.33 8.58
N GLY A 72 3.43 2.16 8.89
CA GLY A 72 4.44 1.49 8.04
C GLY A 72 3.84 0.68 6.89
N LYS A 73 2.51 0.59 6.80
CA LYS A 73 1.78 -0.16 5.77
C LYS A 73 0.60 0.64 5.25
N ARG A 74 0.16 0.36 4.03
CA ARG A 74 -1.07 0.94 3.48
C ARG A 74 -2.27 0.06 3.79
N ASN A 75 -3.46 0.64 3.72
CA ASN A 75 -4.70 -0.10 3.99
C ASN A 75 -4.85 -1.32 3.08
N PHE A 76 -4.48 -1.24 1.79
CA PHE A 76 -4.53 -2.42 0.91
C PHE A 76 -3.60 -3.54 1.37
N GLU A 77 -2.40 -3.21 1.86
CA GLU A 77 -1.44 -4.21 2.36
C GLU A 77 -1.96 -4.90 3.61
N VAL A 78 -2.57 -4.12 4.52
CA VAL A 78 -3.17 -4.64 5.75
C VAL A 78 -4.33 -5.58 5.41
N ILE A 79 -5.23 -5.18 4.51
CA ILE A 79 -6.34 -6.03 4.06
C ILE A 79 -5.82 -7.30 3.39
N TRP A 80 -4.82 -7.17 2.51
CA TRP A 80 -4.21 -8.32 1.85
C TRP A 80 -3.60 -9.30 2.86
N MET A 81 -2.92 -8.81 3.90
CA MET A 81 -2.39 -9.61 4.99
C MET A 81 -3.52 -10.33 5.75
N LEU A 82 -4.64 -9.67 6.03
CA LEU A 82 -5.79 -10.31 6.68
C LEU A 82 -6.41 -11.44 5.82
N ILE A 83 -6.44 -11.26 4.50
CA ILE A 83 -6.97 -12.26 3.56
C ILE A 83 -6.01 -13.46 3.45
N THR A 84 -4.72 -13.21 3.23
CA THR A 84 -3.72 -14.25 2.98
C THR A 84 -3.22 -14.95 4.23
N HIS A 85 -3.15 -14.23 5.35
CA HIS A 85 -2.59 -14.73 6.62
C HIS A 85 -3.66 -14.70 7.72
N ARG A 86 -4.76 -15.44 7.50
CA ARG A 86 -5.87 -15.63 8.48
C ARG A 86 -5.46 -16.16 9.86
N GLN A 87 -4.18 -16.51 10.09
CA GLN A 87 -3.69 -16.94 11.38
C GLN A 87 -3.00 -15.81 12.14
N SER A 88 -3.32 -15.71 13.43
CA SER A 88 -2.80 -14.78 14.43
C SER A 88 -1.30 -14.97 14.70
N LYS A 89 -0.45 -14.77 13.70
CA LYS A 89 0.96 -14.52 13.97
C LYS A 89 1.05 -13.09 14.47
N LEU A 90 0.94 -12.99 15.81
CA LEU A 90 1.34 -11.89 16.68
C LEU A 90 1.69 -10.64 15.89
N PHE A 91 0.78 -9.66 15.93
CA PHE A 91 0.98 -8.29 15.45
C PHE A 91 2.46 -7.89 15.61
N LYS A 92 3.26 -8.13 14.58
CA LYS A 92 4.60 -7.60 14.54
C LYS A 92 4.35 -6.19 14.07
N SER A 93 4.35 -5.26 15.02
CA SER A 93 4.59 -3.87 14.72
C SER A 93 5.93 -3.84 13.99
N TYR A 94 5.89 -3.99 12.67
CA TYR A 94 6.92 -3.48 11.81
C TYR A 94 6.74 -1.98 11.91
N GLY A 95 7.19 -1.43 13.04
CA GLY A 95 7.41 -0.02 13.17
C GLY A 95 8.17 0.40 11.92
N TYR A 96 7.91 1.64 11.50
CA TYR A 96 8.52 2.39 10.41
C TYR A 96 10.05 2.18 10.19
N TYR A 97 10.69 1.53 11.15
CA TYR A 97 12.07 1.11 11.23
C TYR A 97 12.18 -0.42 11.33
N GLU A 98 12.63 -1.06 10.24
CA GLU A 98 13.10 -2.44 10.35
C GLU A 98 14.44 -2.43 11.09
N PHE A 99 14.50 -3.12 12.23
CA PHE A 99 15.76 -3.32 12.96
C PHE A 99 16.60 -4.36 12.22
N LYS A 100 17.47 -3.91 11.31
CA LYS A 100 18.46 -4.78 10.68
C LYS A 100 19.77 -4.77 11.47
N PRO A 101 20.47 -5.90 11.62
CA PRO A 101 21.82 -5.89 12.19
C PRO A 101 22.75 -5.03 11.33
N PHE A 102 23.66 -4.27 11.95
CA PHE A 102 24.58 -3.35 11.24
C PHE A 102 25.38 -4.03 10.12
N SER A 103 25.64 -5.34 10.23
CA SER A 103 26.29 -6.12 9.17
C SER A 103 25.50 -6.18 7.86
N GLU A 104 24.17 -6.24 7.94
CA GLU A 104 23.29 -6.23 6.76
C GLU A 104 23.19 -4.83 6.14
N ILE A 105 23.08 -3.80 6.98
CA ILE A 105 23.06 -2.39 6.54
C ILE A 105 24.35 -2.03 5.79
N ARG A 106 25.50 -2.51 6.28
CA ARG A 106 26.81 -2.30 5.65
C ARG A 106 26.89 -2.97 4.26
N LYS A 107 26.34 -4.18 4.14
CA LYS A 107 26.27 -4.90 2.85
C LYS A 107 25.33 -4.21 1.86
N GLU A 108 24.16 -3.74 2.29
CA GLU A 108 23.23 -3.00 1.43
C GLU A 108 23.84 -1.67 0.93
N ARG A 109 24.55 -0.91 1.80
CA ARG A 109 25.27 0.29 1.37
C ARG A 109 26.39 0.00 0.36
N GLN A 110 27.07 -1.12 0.49
CA GLN A 110 28.10 -1.53 -0.47
C GLN A 110 27.50 -2.02 -1.79
N SER A 111 26.29 -2.59 -1.76
CA SER A 111 25.58 -3.08 -2.95
C SER A 111 24.89 -1.98 -3.74
N ASN A 112 24.36 -0.94 -3.09
CA ASN A 112 23.67 0.19 -3.72
C ASN A 112 24.61 1.36 -4.08
N GLY A 113 25.93 1.16 -3.93
CA GLY A 113 26.97 2.18 -4.13
C GLY A 113 27.73 2.09 -5.46
N ASN A 114 27.12 1.54 -6.52
CA ASN A 114 27.60 1.61 -7.90
C ASN A 114 26.46 2.05 -8.82
#